data_AF-A0A1A9S3J3-F1
#
_entry.id   AF-A0A1A9S3J3-F1
#
_cell.length_a   1.000
_cell.length_b   1.000
_cell.length_c   1.000
_cell.angle_alpha   90.00
_cell.angle_beta   90.00
_cell.angle_gamma   90.00
#
_symmetry.space_group_name_H-M   'P 1'
#
loop_
_entity.id
_entity.type
_entity.pdbx_description
1 polymer ?
#
loop_
_entity_poly.entity_id
_entity_poly.type
_entity_poly.pdbx_seq_one_letter_code
_entity_poly.pdbx_strand_id
1 'polypeptide(L)'
;MMVECWIVPPASTWLLKLSLKLIIMPILLYEGERFDCILSDYAAKQLGMDGEEDDFPDSLFGFDTDELIARIVRYCNDPSDLKFELEFNSEGYPWFAIKTQRPGSLRAYFRHFESDEHQMVITHFHRKTTPKLLPSDKRLMKEIYDEYSKNGGY
;
A
#
# COMPACT_ATOMS: atom_id res chain seq x y z
N MET A 1 38.26 -59.64 -16.93
CA MET A 1 36.81 -59.33 -17.00
C MET A 1 36.51 -58.40 -15.85
N MET A 2 36.50 -57.10 -16.16
CA MET A 2 36.23 -56.00 -15.21
C MET A 2 34.75 -55.64 -15.30
N VAL A 3 34.06 -55.56 -14.17
CA VAL A 3 32.72 -54.99 -14.07
C VAL A 3 32.83 -53.81 -13.12
N GLU A 4 33.09 -52.64 -13.69
CA GLU A 4 32.98 -51.37 -12.97
C GLU A 4 31.50 -51.04 -12.81
N CYS A 5 31.05 -51.00 -11.57
CA CYS A 5 29.70 -50.58 -11.20
C CYS A 5 29.67 -49.05 -11.15
N TRP A 6 29.26 -48.42 -12.24
CA TRP A 6 29.08 -46.96 -12.31
C TRP A 6 27.82 -46.56 -11.54
N ILE A 7 28.00 -45.96 -10.36
CA ILE A 7 26.93 -45.29 -9.62
C ILE A 7 26.63 -43.99 -10.37
N VAL A 8 25.48 -43.96 -11.06
CA VAL A 8 24.93 -42.74 -11.64
C VAL A 8 24.45 -41.86 -10.48
N PRO A 9 24.97 -40.63 -10.31
CA PRO A 9 24.41 -39.71 -9.31
C PRO A 9 23.01 -39.28 -9.79
N PRO A 10 22.00 -39.20 -8.90
CA PRO A 10 20.74 -38.61 -9.28
C PRO A 10 20.98 -37.13 -9.59
N ALA A 11 20.51 -36.68 -10.75
CA ALA A 11 20.45 -35.28 -11.14
C ALA A 11 19.53 -34.55 -10.15
N SER A 12 20.08 -34.17 -9.00
CA SER A 12 19.38 -33.49 -7.95
C SER A 12 19.30 -32.01 -8.29
N THR A 13 18.07 -31.52 -8.27
CA THR A 13 17.73 -30.13 -8.04
C THR A 13 18.26 -29.15 -9.09
N TRP A 14 17.62 -29.19 -10.26
CA TRP A 14 17.05 -27.94 -10.76
C TRP A 14 16.10 -27.41 -9.68
N LEU A 15 16.67 -26.72 -8.68
CA LEU A 15 15.94 -25.69 -7.95
C LEU A 15 15.47 -24.74 -9.04
N LEU A 16 14.25 -25.02 -9.52
CA LEU A 16 13.34 -24.01 -10.00
C LEU A 16 13.45 -22.87 -9.01
N LYS A 17 14.33 -21.91 -9.30
CA LYS A 17 14.05 -20.51 -9.07
C LYS A 17 12.81 -20.19 -9.91
N LEU A 18 11.67 -20.79 -9.54
CA LEU A 18 10.46 -20.00 -9.44
C LEU A 18 10.87 -18.90 -8.47
N SER A 19 11.38 -17.81 -9.04
CA SER A 19 10.95 -16.52 -8.56
C SER A 19 9.45 -16.62 -8.67
N LEU A 20 8.78 -17.11 -7.61
CA LEU A 20 7.48 -16.58 -7.27
C LEU A 20 7.76 -15.09 -7.25
N LYS A 21 7.50 -14.42 -8.37
CA LYS A 21 6.81 -13.15 -8.27
C LYS A 21 5.66 -13.51 -7.35
N LEU A 22 5.81 -13.20 -6.05
CA LEU A 22 4.65 -13.03 -5.20
C LEU A 22 3.71 -12.23 -6.09
N ILE A 23 2.59 -12.86 -6.45
CA ILE A 23 1.50 -12.16 -7.10
C ILE A 23 1.03 -11.25 -5.98
N ILE A 24 1.67 -10.09 -5.86
CA ILE A 24 1.27 -9.12 -4.86
C ILE A 24 0.05 -8.49 -5.47
N MET A 25 -1.05 -8.73 -4.78
CA MET A 25 -2.35 -8.23 -5.17
C MET A 25 -2.61 -6.99 -4.33
N PRO A 26 -3.23 -5.96 -4.92
CA PRO A 26 -3.80 -4.91 -4.11
C PRO A 26 -4.83 -5.50 -3.14
N ILE A 27 -4.91 -4.90 -1.94
CA ILE A 27 -5.76 -5.39 -0.85
C ILE A 27 -6.89 -4.39 -0.64
N LEU A 28 -8.14 -4.85 -0.68
CA LEU A 28 -9.26 -4.05 -0.20
C LEU A 28 -9.16 -3.93 1.32
N LEU A 29 -8.83 -2.73 1.79
CA LEU A 29 -8.77 -2.44 3.22
C LEU A 29 -10.16 -2.17 3.79
N TYR A 30 -11.01 -1.49 3.03
CA TYR A 30 -12.34 -1.08 3.48
C TYR A 30 -13.24 -0.76 2.30
N GLU A 31 -14.42 -1.39 2.25
CA GLU A 31 -15.51 -1.04 1.34
C GLU A 31 -16.34 0.09 1.98
N GLY A 32 -16.31 1.27 1.37
CA GLY A 32 -16.97 2.46 1.88
C GLY A 32 -18.25 2.81 1.13
N GLU A 33 -19.10 3.65 1.72
CA GLU A 33 -20.33 4.10 1.05
C GLU A 33 -20.07 4.89 -0.24
N ARG A 34 -18.91 5.55 -0.33
CA ARG A 34 -18.53 6.38 -1.48
C ARG A 34 -17.32 5.85 -2.22
N PHE A 35 -16.29 5.43 -1.48
CA PHE A 35 -15.04 4.94 -2.04
C PHE A 35 -14.59 3.65 -1.38
N ASP A 36 -14.04 2.75 -2.20
CA ASP A 36 -13.33 1.57 -1.75
C ASP A 36 -11.87 1.93 -1.50
N CYS A 37 -11.39 1.62 -0.30
CA CYS A 37 -10.01 1.85 0.08
C CYS A 37 -9.13 0.67 -0.31
N ILE A 38 -8.32 0.87 -1.32
CA ILE A 38 -7.38 -0.13 -1.81
C ILE A 38 -5.96 0.19 -1.31
N LEU A 39 -5.28 -0.78 -0.75
CA LEU A 39 -3.85 -0.73 -0.50
C LEU A 39 -3.12 -1.20 -1.75
N SER A 40 -2.21 -0.37 -2.25
CA SER A 40 -1.20 -0.86 -3.19
C SER A 40 -0.30 -1.89 -2.51
N ASP A 41 0.35 -2.73 -3.31
CA ASP A 41 1.37 -3.69 -2.89
C ASP A 41 2.42 -3.10 -1.94
N TYR A 42 2.82 -1.85 -2.20
CA TYR A 42 3.81 -1.17 -1.37
C TYR A 42 3.22 -0.80 -0.01
N ALA A 43 2.00 -0.27 0.02
CA ALA A 43 1.31 0.07 1.25
C ALA A 43 0.99 -1.16 2.10
N ALA A 44 0.49 -2.25 1.49
CA ALA A 44 0.23 -3.52 2.17
C ALA A 44 1.49 -4.06 2.86
N LYS A 45 2.63 -4.07 2.16
CA LYS A 45 3.93 -4.47 2.74
C LYS A 45 4.39 -3.58 3.89
N GLN A 46 4.07 -2.28 3.89
CA GLN A 46 4.40 -1.40 5.01
C GLN A 46 3.62 -1.76 6.28
N LEU A 47 2.40 -2.28 6.11
CA LEU A 47 1.55 -2.74 7.20
C LEU A 47 1.88 -4.19 7.61
N GLY A 48 2.56 -4.94 6.75
CA GLY A 48 2.80 -6.37 6.96
C GLY A 48 1.56 -7.22 6.67
N MET A 49 0.66 -6.73 5.82
CA MET A 49 -0.54 -7.43 5.38
C MET A 49 -0.24 -8.21 4.09
N ASP A 50 -0.62 -9.48 4.06
CA ASP A 50 -0.53 -10.39 2.92
C ASP A 50 -1.91 -10.69 2.31
N GLY A 51 -3.02 -10.31 2.98
CA GLY A 51 -4.39 -10.44 2.46
C GLY A 51 -5.43 -9.54 3.15
N GLU A 52 -6.68 -9.60 2.67
CA GLU A 52 -7.81 -8.80 3.18
C GLU A 52 -8.29 -9.22 4.57
N GLU A 53 -8.00 -10.47 4.97
CA GLU A 53 -8.34 -11.00 6.29
C GLU A 53 -7.36 -10.54 7.39
N ASP A 54 -6.27 -9.86 7.01
CA ASP A 54 -5.29 -9.34 7.96
C ASP A 54 -5.78 -8.04 8.60
N ASP A 55 -5.61 -7.94 9.92
CA ASP A 55 -5.96 -6.73 10.66
C ASP A 55 -5.02 -5.56 10.32
N PHE A 56 -5.57 -4.35 10.28
CA PHE A 56 -4.74 -3.15 10.23
C PHE A 56 -3.90 -3.06 11.52
N PRO A 57 -2.57 -2.88 11.43
CA PRO A 57 -1.70 -2.98 12.60
C PRO A 57 -1.98 -1.84 13.59
N ASP A 58 -2.02 -2.16 14.90
CA ASP A 58 -2.18 -1.19 15.99
C ASP A 58 -1.12 -0.08 15.99
N SER A 59 0.05 -0.34 15.39
CA SER A 59 1.11 0.66 15.27
C SER A 59 1.84 0.62 13.94
N LEU A 60 2.19 1.80 13.43
CA LEU A 60 2.99 1.99 12.22
C LEU A 60 4.07 3.05 12.43
N PHE A 61 5.32 2.70 12.12
CA PHE A 61 6.50 3.52 12.42
C PHE A 61 6.65 3.92 13.90
N GLY A 62 6.12 3.09 14.82
CA GLY A 62 6.15 3.32 16.27
C GLY A 62 5.06 4.26 16.79
N PHE A 63 3.99 4.49 16.02
CA PHE A 63 2.85 5.32 16.40
C PHE A 63 1.54 4.56 16.26
N ASP A 64 0.61 4.85 17.16
CA ASP A 64 -0.76 4.38 17.13
C ASP A 64 -1.46 4.74 15.80
N THR A 65 -2.27 3.82 15.30
CA THR A 65 -2.94 3.92 14.00
C THR A 65 -4.44 4.19 14.09
N ASP A 66 -5.04 4.18 15.28
CA ASP A 66 -6.50 4.28 15.49
C ASP A 66 -7.07 5.54 14.82
N GLU A 67 -6.42 6.70 15.05
CA GLU A 67 -6.87 7.95 14.43
C GLU A 67 -6.73 7.92 12.91
N LEU A 68 -5.70 7.26 12.38
CA LEU A 68 -5.48 7.18 10.93
C LEU A 68 -6.54 6.31 10.28
N ILE A 69 -6.76 5.10 10.78
CA ILE A 69 -7.74 4.17 10.19
C ILE A 69 -9.15 4.73 10.32
N ALA A 70 -9.50 5.34 11.45
CA ALA A 70 -10.79 6.01 11.62
C ALA A 70 -10.99 7.14 10.59
N ARG A 71 -9.95 7.91 10.27
CA ARG A 71 -10.03 8.95 9.22
C ARG A 71 -10.10 8.36 7.82
N ILE A 72 -9.40 7.27 7.54
CA ILE A 72 -9.51 6.55 6.26
C ILE A 72 -10.97 6.12 6.06
N VAL A 73 -11.55 5.40 7.02
CA VAL A 73 -12.95 4.96 6.99
C VAL A 73 -13.91 6.13 6.76
N ARG A 74 -13.76 7.22 7.52
CA ARG A 74 -14.61 8.42 7.34
C ARG A 74 -14.49 9.02 5.95
N TYR A 75 -13.27 9.11 5.39
CA TYR A 75 -13.08 9.59 4.03
C TYR A 75 -13.75 8.69 2.98
N CYS A 76 -13.69 7.37 3.18
CA CYS A 76 -14.28 6.38 2.28
C CYS A 76 -15.81 6.44 2.29
N ASN A 77 -16.42 6.75 3.43
CA ASN A 77 -17.87 6.91 3.54
C ASN A 77 -18.32 8.29 3.06
N ASP A 78 -17.78 9.36 3.64
CA ASP A 78 -18.03 10.73 3.21
C ASP A 78 -16.81 11.64 3.47
N PRO A 79 -16.08 12.08 2.43
CA PRO A 79 -14.98 13.03 2.57
C PRO A 79 -15.37 14.34 3.28
N SER A 80 -16.65 14.71 3.25
CA SER A 80 -17.16 15.92 3.91
C SER A 80 -17.07 15.87 5.43
N ASP A 81 -16.98 14.67 6.01
CA ASP A 81 -16.77 14.46 7.43
C ASP A 81 -15.37 14.89 7.90
N LEU A 82 -14.40 14.91 7.01
CA LEU A 82 -13.05 15.35 7.34
C LEU A 82 -12.86 16.84 7.08
N LYS A 83 -12.14 17.50 7.97
CA LYS A 83 -11.73 18.89 7.78
C LYS A 83 -10.59 18.97 6.76
N PHE A 84 -10.87 19.50 5.58
CA PHE A 84 -9.84 19.80 4.58
C PHE A 84 -8.75 20.72 5.17
N GLU A 85 -7.51 20.51 4.74
CA GLU A 85 -6.28 21.10 5.26
C GLU A 85 -5.88 20.71 6.69
N LEU A 86 -6.77 20.13 7.50
CA LEU A 86 -6.49 19.72 8.88
C LEU A 86 -6.39 18.20 9.05
N GLU A 87 -7.28 17.45 8.43
CA GLU A 87 -7.40 15.99 8.56
C GLU A 87 -7.09 15.27 7.26
N PHE A 88 -7.36 15.93 6.14
CA PHE A 88 -6.83 15.54 4.83
C PHE A 88 -6.48 16.79 4.02
N ASN A 89 -5.62 16.66 3.01
CA ASN A 89 -5.32 17.77 2.09
C ASN A 89 -4.86 17.27 0.72
N SER A 90 -4.93 18.14 -0.28
CA SER A 90 -4.20 17.91 -1.53
C SER A 90 -2.71 18.18 -1.32
N GLU A 91 -1.86 17.31 -1.87
CA GLU A 91 -0.40 17.48 -1.94
C GLU A 91 0.06 17.87 -3.36
N GLY A 92 -0.90 18.33 -4.17
CA GLY A 92 -0.79 18.62 -5.59
C GLY A 92 -1.56 17.58 -6.39
N TYR A 93 -2.63 18.00 -7.07
CA TYR A 93 -3.47 17.11 -7.87
C TYR A 93 -2.62 16.25 -8.82
N PRO A 94 -2.86 14.93 -8.90
CA PRO A 94 -3.99 14.16 -8.35
C PRO A 94 -3.76 13.55 -6.95
N TRP A 95 -2.80 14.06 -6.19
CA TRP A 95 -2.33 13.45 -4.95
C TRP A 95 -2.95 14.07 -3.70
N PHE A 96 -3.33 13.20 -2.76
CA PHE A 96 -3.95 13.56 -1.49
C PHE A 96 -3.27 12.85 -0.32
N ALA A 97 -3.51 13.35 0.88
CA ALA A 97 -3.04 12.75 2.11
C ALA A 97 -4.10 12.84 3.20
N ILE A 98 -4.45 11.71 3.82
CA ILE A 98 -5.14 11.67 5.12
C ILE A 98 -4.07 11.67 6.20
N LYS A 99 -4.25 12.43 7.28
CA LYS A 99 -3.20 12.70 8.27
C LYS A 99 -3.69 12.64 9.70
N THR A 100 -2.87 12.12 10.61
CA THR A 100 -3.11 12.19 12.08
C THR A 100 -2.71 13.55 12.64
N GLN A 101 -3.13 13.83 13.89
CA GLN A 101 -2.77 15.05 14.61
C GLN A 101 -1.26 15.15 14.92
N ARG A 102 -0.80 16.34 15.31
CA ARG A 102 0.60 16.64 15.63
C ARG A 102 0.89 16.42 17.12
N PRO A 103 2.17 16.22 17.51
CA PRO A 103 3.40 16.18 16.70
C PRO A 103 3.71 14.79 16.14
N GLY A 104 4.22 14.71 14.90
CA GLY A 104 4.61 13.43 14.27
C GLY A 104 3.53 12.79 13.38
N SER A 105 2.71 13.61 12.73
CA SER A 105 1.61 13.22 11.84
C SER A 105 1.98 12.07 10.90
N LEU A 106 1.35 10.92 11.15
CA LEU A 106 1.31 9.77 10.25
C LEU A 106 0.36 10.12 9.11
N ARG A 107 0.72 9.72 7.90
CA ARG A 107 -0.02 10.05 6.69
C ARG A 107 -0.24 8.84 5.82
N ALA A 108 -1.45 8.69 5.32
CA ALA A 108 -1.78 7.80 4.21
C ALA A 108 -1.86 8.65 2.94
N TYR A 109 -0.92 8.44 2.02
CA TYR A 109 -0.91 9.11 0.73
C TYR A 109 -1.67 8.31 -0.30
N PHE A 110 -2.63 8.95 -0.96
CA PHE A 110 -3.53 8.26 -1.85
C PHE A 110 -3.87 9.07 -3.09
N ARG A 111 -4.52 8.39 -4.03
CA ARG A 111 -5.07 8.94 -5.26
C ARG A 111 -6.30 8.14 -5.65
N HIS A 112 -7.31 8.80 -6.23
CA HIS A 112 -8.45 8.12 -6.85
C HIS A 112 -8.02 7.45 -8.16
N PHE A 113 -8.43 6.20 -8.36
CA PHE A 113 -8.05 5.44 -9.53
C PHE A 113 -8.73 5.99 -10.78
N GLU A 114 -7.97 6.17 -11.86
CA GLU A 114 -8.50 6.78 -13.08
C GLU A 114 -9.50 5.88 -13.82
N SER A 115 -9.35 4.56 -13.70
CA SER A 115 -10.24 3.60 -14.37
C SER A 115 -11.49 3.26 -13.56
N ASP A 116 -11.50 3.58 -12.27
CA ASP A 116 -12.65 3.44 -11.38
C ASP A 116 -12.65 4.57 -10.34
N GLU A 117 -13.56 5.53 -10.51
CA GLU A 117 -13.67 6.68 -9.62
C GLU A 117 -14.15 6.31 -8.21
N HIS A 118 -14.70 5.11 -8.01
CA HIS A 118 -15.03 4.59 -6.69
C HIS A 118 -13.79 4.07 -5.94
N GLN A 119 -12.68 3.78 -6.61
CA GLN A 119 -11.48 3.30 -5.91
C GLN A 119 -10.59 4.47 -5.47
N MET A 120 -10.24 4.48 -4.18
CA MET A 120 -9.13 5.26 -3.66
C MET A 120 -7.95 4.33 -3.34
N VAL A 121 -6.79 4.64 -3.90
CA VAL A 121 -5.60 3.79 -3.78
C VAL A 121 -4.60 4.44 -2.86
N ILE A 122 -4.36 3.85 -1.69
CA ILE A 122 -3.27 4.20 -0.80
C ILE A 122 -1.96 3.67 -1.40
N THR A 123 -1.11 4.61 -1.80
CA THR A 123 0.23 4.31 -2.35
C THR A 123 1.20 3.94 -1.25
N HIS A 124 1.23 4.69 -0.16
CA HIS A 124 2.14 4.43 0.95
C HIS A 124 1.74 5.22 2.18
N PHE A 125 2.29 4.78 3.31
CA PHE A 125 2.26 5.46 4.59
C PHE A 125 3.59 6.15 4.86
N HIS A 126 3.54 7.30 5.53
CA HIS A 126 4.73 8.06 5.86
C HIS A 126 4.54 8.86 7.14
N ARG A 127 5.58 8.86 7.99
CA ARG A 127 5.67 9.79 9.12
C ARG A 127 6.28 11.11 8.65
N LYS A 128 5.48 12.16 8.60
CA LYS A 128 5.99 13.45 8.11
C LYS A 128 6.81 14.16 9.19
N THR A 129 8.11 14.29 8.91
CA THR A 129 9.09 15.01 9.75
C THR A 129 9.39 16.42 9.22
N THR A 130 9.07 16.71 7.96
CA THR A 130 9.32 17.99 7.29
C THR A 130 8.00 18.72 6.97
N PRO A 131 7.97 20.07 6.82
CA PRO A 131 6.71 20.79 6.57
C PRO A 131 6.08 20.51 5.20
N LYS A 132 6.88 20.22 4.18
CA LYS A 132 6.46 20.07 2.77
C LYS A 132 6.86 18.69 2.24
N LEU A 133 6.06 18.17 1.32
CA LEU A 133 6.35 16.92 0.62
C LEU A 133 7.64 17.09 -0.21
N LEU A 134 8.56 16.14 -0.09
CA LEU A 134 9.81 16.19 -0.84
C LEU A 134 9.56 15.75 -2.30
N PRO A 135 10.39 16.22 -3.26
CA PRO A 135 10.32 15.73 -4.64
C PRO A 135 10.50 14.21 -4.76
N SER A 136 11.24 13.59 -3.84
CA SER A 136 11.40 12.14 -3.75
C SER A 136 10.08 11.43 -3.48
N ASP A 137 9.28 11.96 -2.56
CA ASP A 137 8.01 11.36 -2.16
C ASP A 137 7.02 11.41 -3.33
N LYS A 138 7.00 12.52 -4.08
CA LYS A 138 6.18 12.64 -5.29
C LYS A 138 6.57 11.63 -6.37
N ARG A 139 7.87 11.35 -6.53
CA ARG A 139 8.33 10.31 -7.47
C ARG A 139 7.89 8.93 -7.01
N LEU A 140 8.06 8.63 -5.72
CA LEU A 140 7.64 7.36 -5.13
C LEU A 140 6.13 7.11 -5.32
N MET A 141 5.30 8.12 -5.02
CA MET A 141 3.84 8.04 -5.24
C MET A 141 3.49 7.69 -6.68
N LYS A 142 4.17 8.32 -7.64
CA LYS A 142 3.97 8.06 -9.06
C LYS A 142 4.40 6.64 -9.43
N GLU A 143 5.58 6.22 -9.00
CA GLU A 143 6.12 4.89 -9.31
C GLU A 143 5.20 3.77 -8.80
N ILE A 144 4.72 3.88 -7.56
CA ILE A 144 3.80 2.91 -6.97
C ILE A 144 2.46 2.88 -7.71
N TYR A 145 1.88 4.04 -8.02
CA TYR A 145 0.62 4.11 -8.73
C TYR A 145 0.73 3.60 -10.18
N ASP A 146 1.81 3.94 -10.88
CA ASP A 146 2.06 3.47 -12.25
C ASP A 146 2.19 1.94 -12.28
N GLU A 147 2.77 1.33 -11.23
CA GLU A 147 2.83 -0.12 -11.07
C GLU A 147 1.45 -0.73 -10.80
N TYR A 148 0.70 -0.18 -9.83
CA TYR A 148 -0.68 -0.58 -9.53
C TYR A 148 -1.56 -0.56 -10.79
N SER A 149 -1.53 0.55 -11.53
CA SER A 149 -2.34 0.74 -12.73
C SER A 149 -1.95 -0.21 -13.86
N LYS A 150 -0.64 -0.47 -14.07
CA LYS A 150 -0.18 -1.43 -15.09
C LYS A 150 -0.61 -2.87 -14.81
N ASN A 151 -0.77 -3.21 -13.54
CA ASN A 151 -1.20 -4.54 -13.12
C ASN A 151 -2.73 -4.71 -13.15
N GLY A 152 -3.48 -3.68 -13.56
CA GLY A 152 -4.93 -3.71 -13.74
C GLY A 152 -5.73 -3.08 -12.60
N GLY A 153 -5.06 -2.65 -11.53
CA GLY A 153 -5.73 -2.22 -10.30
C GLY A 153 -6.24 -3.40 -9.46
N TYR A 154 -7.15 -3.11 -8.53
CA TYR A 154 -7.95 -4.09 -7.79
C TYR A 154 -9.12 -4.58 -8.63
#